data_AF-A0A7K4HM97-F1
#
_entry.id   AF-A0A7K4HM97-F1
#
_cell.length_a   1.000
_cell.length_b   1.000
_cell.length_c   1.000
_cell.angle_alpha   90.00
_cell.angle_beta   90.00
_cell.angle_gamma   90.00
#
_symmetry.space_group_name_H-M   'P 1'
#
loop_
_entity.id
_entity.type
_entity.pdbx_description
1 polymer ?
#
loop_
_entity_poly.entity_id
_entity_poly.type
_entity_poly.pdbx_seq_one_letter_code
_entity_poly.pdbx_strand_id
1 'polypeptide(L)'
;MPECLRAYLVAHAPVVVALSGGTDSAVLLAAATKAGATVAAVTVETGLAPPGEAGQAAEVAAALGVPHTLLHVDMLAIEAVRFNAPERCYLCKRRMMEEVAGWARAHDYASVADGTHAGDDPGERPGVRALRELGVVSPFAACEMGKEEIVALARAWGIPVRPSSSCLATRLPEGAEVTPAALRQVAAAEAILREEVPGRVRVRVVGRSARIEVPAGFEERARALVPRIKALGFEEVIIGDE
;
A
#
# COMPACT_ATOMS: atom_id res chain seq x y z
N MET A 1 11.75 1.64 20.89
CA MET A 1 12.04 0.82 19.69
C MET A 1 13.25 -0.05 19.99
N PRO A 2 13.42 -1.19 19.29
CA PRO A 2 14.64 -1.99 19.39
C PRO A 2 15.89 -1.20 19.00
N GLU A 3 17.02 -1.47 19.65
CA GLU A 3 18.29 -0.77 19.40
C GLU A 3 18.80 -1.01 17.96
N CYS A 4 18.60 -2.22 17.42
CA CYS A 4 18.93 -2.53 16.02
C CYS A 4 18.27 -1.53 15.06
N LEU A 5 16.95 -1.30 15.20
CA LEU A 5 16.20 -0.42 14.31
C LEU A 5 16.74 1.01 14.36
N ARG A 6 17.02 1.51 15.58
CA ARG A 6 17.59 2.83 15.80
C ARG A 6 18.95 2.97 15.10
N ALA A 7 19.87 2.05 15.37
CA ALA A 7 21.21 2.06 14.80
C ALA A 7 21.19 1.96 13.27
N TYR A 8 20.33 1.08 12.72
CA TYR A 8 20.19 0.89 11.29
C TYR A 8 19.72 2.17 10.59
N LEU A 9 18.71 2.83 11.13
CA LEU A 9 18.17 4.07 10.55
C LEU A 9 19.17 5.23 10.59
N VAL A 10 19.95 5.36 11.67
CA VAL A 10 21.01 6.38 11.78
C VAL A 10 22.13 6.10 10.78
N ALA A 11 22.54 4.84 10.62
CA ALA A 11 23.62 4.46 9.69
C ALA A 11 23.27 4.70 8.20
N HIS A 12 21.98 4.75 7.87
CA HIS A 12 21.49 4.97 6.51
C HIS A 12 20.95 6.39 6.27
N ALA A 13 21.03 7.28 7.26
CA ALA A 13 20.65 8.67 7.13
C ALA A 13 21.66 9.46 6.25
N PRO A 14 21.24 10.51 5.51
CA PRO A 14 19.86 10.95 5.31
C PRO A 14 19.04 9.95 4.50
N VAL A 15 17.86 9.59 4.98
CA VAL A 15 17.02 8.50 4.43
C VAL A 15 15.68 9.03 3.91
N VAL A 16 15.23 8.51 2.77
CA VAL A 16 13.86 8.70 2.29
C VAL A 16 13.02 7.49 2.66
N VAL A 17 11.90 7.69 3.36
CA VAL A 17 10.93 6.61 3.58
C VAL A 17 9.90 6.62 2.47
N ALA A 18 9.76 5.49 1.76
CA ALA A 18 8.66 5.25 0.84
C ALA A 18 7.36 5.08 1.64
N LEU A 19 6.56 6.14 1.71
CA LEU A 19 5.38 6.25 2.55
C LEU A 19 4.11 5.89 1.77
N SER A 20 3.49 4.75 2.08
CA SER A 20 2.28 4.27 1.39
C SER A 20 0.98 4.66 2.09
N GLY A 21 1.04 5.26 3.28
CA GLY A 21 -0.12 5.54 4.11
C GLY A 21 -0.55 4.35 4.99
N GLY A 22 0.01 3.16 4.77
CA GLY A 22 -0.19 1.98 5.63
C GLY A 22 0.63 2.01 6.91
N THR A 23 0.24 1.18 7.88
CA THR A 23 0.83 1.07 9.24
C THR A 23 2.35 0.94 9.21
N ASP A 24 2.90 0.06 8.38
CA ASP A 24 4.33 -0.27 8.43
C ASP A 24 5.19 0.93 8.00
N SER A 25 4.85 1.55 6.88
CA SER A 25 5.55 2.75 6.39
C SER A 25 5.41 3.95 7.35
N ALA A 26 4.26 4.08 8.02
CA ALA A 26 4.03 5.12 9.02
C ALA A 26 4.90 4.91 10.28
N VAL A 27 4.97 3.68 10.77
CA VAL A 27 5.84 3.30 11.90
C VAL A 27 7.30 3.49 11.52
N LEU A 28 7.70 3.17 10.29
CA LEU A 28 9.07 3.36 9.84
C LEU A 28 9.48 4.83 9.82
N LEU A 29 8.60 5.70 9.31
CA LEU A 29 8.82 7.15 9.33
C LEU A 29 8.94 7.70 10.75
N ALA A 30 8.07 7.25 11.65
CA ALA A 30 8.13 7.61 13.06
C ALA A 30 9.40 7.09 13.74
N ALA A 31 9.84 5.87 13.40
CA ALA A 31 11.08 5.30 13.92
C ALA A 31 12.29 6.12 13.47
N ALA A 32 12.36 6.51 12.18
CA ALA A 32 13.45 7.35 11.66
C ALA A 32 13.51 8.69 12.39
N THR A 33 12.36 9.34 12.55
CA THR A 33 12.23 10.61 13.28
C THR A 33 12.68 10.46 14.74
N LYS A 34 12.19 9.44 15.44
CA LYS A 34 12.53 9.17 16.86
C LYS A 34 13.98 8.74 17.04
N ALA A 35 14.61 8.14 16.03
CA ALA A 35 16.02 7.79 16.05
C ALA A 35 16.95 9.02 15.87
N GLY A 36 16.40 10.17 15.48
CA GLY A 36 17.18 11.37 15.16
C GLY A 36 17.83 11.32 13.78
N ALA A 37 17.35 10.45 12.89
CA ALA A 37 17.83 10.39 11.51
C ALA A 37 17.29 11.57 10.70
N THR A 38 18.13 12.17 9.86
CA THR A 38 17.65 13.09 8.82
C THR A 38 16.77 12.32 7.85
N VAL A 39 15.48 12.67 7.77
CA VAL A 39 14.49 11.90 7.03
C VAL A 39 13.56 12.79 6.19
N ALA A 40 13.16 12.29 5.02
CA ALA A 40 12.01 12.76 4.26
C ALA A 40 11.07 11.59 3.94
N ALA A 41 9.82 11.91 3.61
CA ALA A 41 8.84 10.96 3.15
C ALA A 41 8.49 11.21 1.68
N VAL A 42 8.39 10.13 0.89
CA VAL A 42 7.90 10.20 -0.50
C VAL A 42 6.77 9.21 -0.69
N THR A 43 5.67 9.68 -1.24
CA THR A 43 4.53 8.85 -1.67
C THR A 43 4.46 8.85 -3.18
N VAL A 44 4.14 7.68 -3.77
CA VAL A 44 3.94 7.55 -5.22
C VAL A 44 2.45 7.30 -5.48
N GLU A 45 1.78 8.27 -6.08
CA GLU A 45 0.41 8.13 -6.57
C GLU A 45 0.43 7.48 -7.96
N THR A 46 -0.32 6.40 -8.10
CA THR A 46 -0.33 5.55 -9.30
C THR A 46 -1.71 5.41 -9.95
N GLY A 47 -2.76 5.88 -9.28
CA GLY A 47 -4.16 5.59 -9.61
C GLY A 47 -4.60 4.15 -9.30
N LEU A 48 -3.69 3.27 -8.86
CA LEU A 48 -3.99 1.87 -8.54
C LEU A 48 -4.30 1.65 -7.06
N ALA A 49 -3.90 2.58 -6.20
CA ALA A 49 -4.16 2.51 -4.76
C ALA A 49 -5.64 2.80 -4.46
N PRO A 50 -6.23 2.17 -3.43
CA PRO A 50 -7.51 2.59 -2.90
C PRO A 50 -7.51 4.10 -2.53
N PRO A 51 -8.64 4.81 -2.76
CA PRO A 51 -8.72 6.23 -2.45
C PRO A 51 -8.39 6.54 -0.99
N GLY A 52 -7.66 7.63 -0.78
CA GLY A 52 -7.31 8.14 0.55
C GLY A 52 -5.93 7.72 1.05
N GLU A 53 -5.26 6.70 0.50
CA GLU A 53 -3.93 6.27 0.94
C GLU A 53 -2.89 7.41 0.88
N ALA A 54 -2.88 8.21 -0.19
CA ALA A 54 -1.99 9.38 -0.31
C ALA A 54 -2.28 10.47 0.74
N GLY A 55 -3.56 10.71 1.07
CA GLY A 55 -3.96 11.64 2.13
C GLY A 55 -3.50 11.15 3.50
N GLN A 56 -3.65 9.86 3.77
CA GLN A 56 -3.20 9.22 5.01
C GLN A 56 -1.67 9.29 5.17
N ALA A 57 -0.93 9.14 4.07
CA ALA A 57 0.52 9.36 4.06
C ALA A 57 0.87 10.81 4.42
N ALA A 58 0.21 11.79 3.80
CA ALA A 58 0.43 13.20 4.09
C ALA A 58 0.12 13.57 5.55
N GLU A 59 -0.98 13.05 6.10
CA GLU A 59 -1.35 13.23 7.51
C GLU A 59 -0.26 12.72 8.47
N VAL A 60 0.27 11.52 8.21
CA VAL A 60 1.32 10.92 9.04
C VAL A 60 2.60 11.76 8.98
N ALA A 61 3.03 12.17 7.78
CA ALA A 61 4.24 12.97 7.63
C ALA A 61 4.10 14.35 8.30
N ALA A 62 2.95 15.00 8.15
CA ALA A 62 2.64 16.27 8.80
C ALA A 62 2.64 16.15 10.34
N ALA A 63 2.01 15.10 10.88
CA ALA A 63 1.97 14.85 12.32
C ALA A 63 3.37 14.60 12.92
N LEU A 64 4.31 14.10 12.14
CA LEU A 64 5.70 13.86 12.54
C LEU A 64 6.64 15.04 12.24
N GLY A 65 6.15 16.09 11.56
CA GLY A 65 6.96 17.24 11.15
C GLY A 65 8.00 16.90 10.07
N VAL A 66 7.75 15.88 9.26
CA VAL A 66 8.70 15.41 8.23
C VAL A 66 8.32 15.97 6.85
N PRO A 67 9.28 16.49 6.05
CA PRO A 67 9.02 16.89 4.67
C PRO A 67 8.43 15.73 3.86
N HIS A 68 7.35 16.00 3.13
CA HIS A 68 6.63 15.01 2.34
C HIS A 68 6.50 15.47 0.89
N THR A 69 6.82 14.57 -0.04
CA THR A 69 6.61 14.78 -1.48
C THR A 69 5.69 13.72 -2.06
N LEU A 70 4.75 14.16 -2.90
CA LEU A 70 3.89 13.29 -3.70
C LEU A 70 4.37 13.25 -5.14
N LEU A 71 4.82 12.09 -5.61
CA LEU A 71 5.17 11.82 -6.99
C LEU A 71 4.00 11.18 -7.72
N HIS A 72 3.76 11.58 -8.96
CA HIS A 72 2.69 11.02 -9.79
C HIS A 72 3.30 10.14 -10.88
N VAL A 73 2.84 8.89 -10.98
CA VAL A 73 3.31 7.92 -11.98
C VAL A 73 2.12 7.32 -12.68
N ASP A 74 2.03 7.52 -13.99
CA ASP A 74 1.04 6.80 -14.80
C ASP A 74 1.47 5.33 -14.96
N MET A 75 1.01 4.48 -14.05
CA MET A 75 1.29 3.05 -14.12
C MET A 75 0.60 2.37 -15.29
N LEU A 76 -0.51 2.93 -15.80
CA LEU A 76 -1.22 2.37 -16.94
C LEU A 76 -0.48 2.65 -18.26
N ALA A 77 0.57 3.48 -18.26
CA ALA A 77 1.50 3.58 -19.39
C ALA A 77 2.39 2.34 -19.54
N ILE A 78 2.53 1.52 -18.48
CA ILE A 78 3.30 0.27 -18.51
C ILE A 78 2.37 -0.86 -18.96
N GLU A 79 2.63 -1.44 -20.13
CA GLU A 79 1.76 -2.44 -20.76
C GLU A 79 1.43 -3.63 -19.84
N ALA A 80 2.44 -4.21 -19.21
CA ALA A 80 2.26 -5.32 -18.27
C ALA A 80 1.40 -4.94 -17.04
N VAL A 81 1.36 -3.66 -16.66
CA VAL A 81 0.47 -3.18 -15.59
C VAL A 81 -0.93 -2.93 -16.14
N ARG A 82 -1.04 -2.31 -17.33
CA ARG A 82 -2.30 -2.09 -18.02
C ARG A 82 -3.04 -3.40 -18.30
N PHE A 83 -2.36 -4.47 -18.67
CA PHE A 83 -2.99 -5.75 -18.97
C PHE A 83 -2.92 -6.75 -17.83
N ASN A 84 -2.71 -6.27 -16.59
CA ASN A 84 -2.75 -7.08 -15.38
C ASN A 84 -1.93 -8.37 -15.47
N ALA A 85 -0.74 -8.30 -16.06
CA ALA A 85 0.13 -9.45 -16.30
C ALA A 85 0.61 -10.08 -14.99
N PRO A 86 1.01 -11.37 -14.98
CA PRO A 86 1.49 -12.06 -13.77
C PRO A 86 2.60 -11.29 -13.03
N GLU A 87 3.49 -10.64 -13.77
CA GLU A 87 4.64 -9.87 -13.27
C GLU A 87 4.31 -8.42 -12.88
N ARG A 88 3.05 -7.98 -13.01
CA ARG A 88 2.59 -6.60 -12.71
C ARG A 88 3.13 -6.09 -11.37
N CYS A 89 3.02 -6.89 -10.32
CA CYS A 89 3.41 -6.48 -8.97
C CYS A 89 4.91 -6.13 -8.88
N TYR A 90 5.77 -6.91 -9.56
CA TYR A 90 7.20 -6.62 -9.64
C TYR A 90 7.45 -5.32 -10.40
N LEU A 91 6.88 -5.18 -11.61
CA LEU A 91 7.10 -4.01 -12.45
C LEU A 91 6.56 -2.71 -11.82
N CYS A 92 5.38 -2.79 -11.19
CA CYS A 92 4.78 -1.66 -10.49
C CYS A 92 5.65 -1.24 -9.29
N LYS A 93 6.10 -2.20 -8.47
CA LYS A 93 7.00 -1.91 -7.34
C LYS A 93 8.33 -1.33 -7.82
N ARG A 94 8.95 -1.93 -8.86
CA ARG A 94 10.20 -1.46 -9.45
C ARG A 94 10.07 -0.01 -9.92
N ARG A 95 9.06 0.31 -10.72
CA ARG A 95 8.82 1.67 -11.22
C ARG A 95 8.61 2.67 -10.09
N MET A 96 7.82 2.36 -9.07
CA MET A 96 7.63 3.26 -7.92
C MET A 96 8.95 3.55 -7.22
N MET A 97 9.76 2.51 -6.99
CA MET A 97 11.02 2.66 -6.25
C MET A 97 12.12 3.33 -7.08
N GLU A 98 12.11 3.16 -8.41
CA GLU A 98 12.97 3.92 -9.33
C GLU A 98 12.70 5.44 -9.22
N GLU A 99 11.42 5.83 -9.13
CA GLU A 99 11.02 7.24 -8.96
C GLU A 99 11.42 7.79 -7.59
N VAL A 100 11.18 7.03 -6.51
CA VAL A 100 11.61 7.43 -5.16
C VAL A 100 13.14 7.54 -5.08
N ALA A 101 13.88 6.59 -5.67
CA ALA A 101 15.34 6.63 -5.71
C ALA A 101 15.87 7.78 -6.58
N GLY A 102 15.20 8.08 -7.69
CA GLY A 102 15.49 9.26 -8.51
C GLY A 102 15.32 10.56 -7.73
N TRP A 103 14.20 10.70 -7.03
CA TRP A 103 13.93 11.85 -6.17
C TRP A 103 14.96 11.96 -5.04
N ALA A 104 15.28 10.85 -4.36
CA ALA A 104 16.25 10.81 -3.28
C ALA A 104 17.63 11.31 -3.73
N ARG A 105 18.13 10.82 -4.88
CA ARG A 105 19.40 11.28 -5.46
C ARG A 105 19.39 12.75 -5.83
N ALA A 106 18.29 13.26 -6.36
CA ALA A 106 18.16 14.67 -6.74
C ALA A 106 18.12 15.63 -5.55
N HIS A 107 17.91 15.11 -4.33
CA HIS A 107 17.82 15.88 -3.09
C HIS A 107 18.87 15.45 -2.06
N ASP A 108 19.97 14.81 -2.50
CA ASP A 108 21.12 14.43 -1.67
C ASP A 108 20.80 13.49 -0.49
N TYR A 109 19.79 12.62 -0.65
CA TYR A 109 19.51 11.54 0.29
C TYR A 109 20.36 10.30 -0.02
N ALA A 110 20.94 9.70 1.00
CA ALA A 110 21.87 8.58 0.89
C ALA A 110 21.16 7.25 0.61
N SER A 111 19.92 7.08 1.09
CA SER A 111 19.20 5.83 0.98
C SER A 111 17.69 6.02 0.83
N VAL A 112 17.03 4.97 0.31
CA VAL A 112 15.58 4.81 0.32
C VAL A 112 15.25 3.62 1.20
N ALA A 113 14.29 3.77 2.10
CA ALA A 113 13.81 2.73 2.99
C ALA A 113 12.34 2.40 2.75
N ASP A 114 11.98 1.11 2.90
CA ASP A 114 10.61 0.64 2.79
C ASP A 114 10.18 -0.19 4.03
N GLY A 115 8.87 -0.39 4.14
CA GLY A 115 8.24 -1.07 5.28
C GLY A 115 8.27 -2.61 5.23
N THR A 116 9.09 -3.23 4.38
CA THR A 116 9.21 -4.70 4.32
C THR A 116 9.71 -5.24 5.67
N HIS A 117 9.04 -6.27 6.18
CA HIS A 117 9.27 -6.84 7.52
C HIS A 117 9.63 -8.32 7.47
N ALA A 118 10.06 -8.93 8.59
CA ALA A 118 10.62 -10.28 8.61
C ALA A 118 9.69 -11.40 8.07
N GLY A 119 8.37 -11.22 8.21
CA GLY A 119 7.40 -12.16 7.65
C GLY A 119 7.16 -12.06 6.14
N ASP A 120 7.87 -11.18 5.43
CA ASP A 120 7.71 -11.00 3.99
C ASP A 120 8.66 -11.92 3.22
N ASP A 121 8.14 -13.01 2.64
CA ASP A 121 8.93 -13.91 1.80
C ASP A 121 9.22 -13.29 0.41
N PRO A 122 10.50 -13.11 0.03
CA PRO A 122 10.87 -12.65 -1.31
C PRO A 122 10.42 -13.58 -2.45
N GLY A 123 10.27 -14.88 -2.21
CA GLY A 123 9.78 -15.87 -3.17
C GLY A 123 8.28 -15.72 -3.46
N GLU A 124 7.50 -15.29 -2.48
CA GLU A 124 6.05 -15.09 -2.60
C GLU A 124 5.67 -13.64 -2.96
N ARG A 125 6.57 -12.68 -2.73
CA ARG A 125 6.33 -11.25 -2.97
C ARG A 125 7.29 -10.71 -4.03
N PRO A 126 6.92 -10.74 -5.33
CA PRO A 126 7.76 -10.24 -6.43
C PRO A 126 8.23 -8.79 -6.24
N GLY A 127 7.51 -7.97 -5.48
CA GLY A 127 7.94 -6.61 -5.13
C GLY A 127 9.22 -6.53 -4.29
N VAL A 128 9.49 -7.51 -3.42
CA VAL A 128 10.69 -7.52 -2.56
C VAL A 128 11.96 -7.71 -3.41
N ARG A 129 11.87 -8.50 -4.48
CA ARG A 129 12.94 -8.63 -5.46
C ARG A 129 13.32 -7.27 -6.06
N ALA A 130 12.34 -6.45 -6.43
CA ALA A 130 12.60 -5.12 -7.02
C ALA A 130 13.31 -4.18 -6.02
N LEU A 131 12.96 -4.24 -4.73
CA LEU A 131 13.62 -3.46 -3.69
C LEU A 131 15.11 -3.78 -3.60
N ARG A 132 15.45 -5.07 -3.57
CA ARG A 132 16.83 -5.56 -3.52
C ARG A 132 17.65 -5.13 -4.74
N GLU A 133 17.08 -5.25 -5.94
CA GLU A 133 17.74 -4.85 -7.19
C GLU A 133 18.03 -3.33 -7.23
N LEU A 134 17.21 -2.51 -6.58
CA LEU A 134 17.34 -1.06 -6.52
C LEU A 134 18.14 -0.55 -5.31
N GLY A 135 18.62 -1.45 -4.44
CA GLY A 135 19.33 -1.06 -3.21
C GLY A 135 18.44 -0.36 -2.18
N VAL A 136 17.12 -0.56 -2.24
CA VAL A 136 16.20 -0.08 -1.19
C VAL A 136 16.42 -0.89 0.07
N VAL A 137 16.60 -0.21 1.20
CA VAL A 137 16.82 -0.85 2.49
C VAL A 137 15.50 -1.16 3.18
N SER A 138 15.45 -2.26 3.93
CA SER A 138 14.24 -2.69 4.65
C SER A 138 14.57 -2.85 6.14
N PRO A 139 14.53 -1.77 6.94
CA PRO A 139 15.04 -1.78 8.31
C PRO A 139 14.35 -2.78 9.23
N PHE A 140 13.05 -3.02 9.05
CA PHE A 140 12.33 -4.02 9.85
C PHE A 140 12.81 -5.43 9.54
N ALA A 141 12.90 -5.80 8.27
CA ALA A 141 13.43 -7.10 7.86
C ALA A 141 14.89 -7.29 8.33
N ALA A 142 15.74 -6.25 8.20
CA ALA A 142 17.14 -6.29 8.66
C ALA A 142 17.29 -6.47 10.17
N CYS A 143 16.29 -6.06 10.94
CA CYS A 143 16.24 -6.23 12.40
C CYS A 143 15.28 -7.35 12.84
N GLU A 144 14.90 -8.25 11.93
CA GLU A 144 14.04 -9.42 12.19
C GLU A 144 12.68 -9.07 12.81
N MET A 145 12.18 -7.86 12.58
CA MET A 145 10.94 -7.38 13.17
C MET A 145 9.72 -7.90 12.42
N GLY A 146 8.78 -8.49 13.17
CA GLY A 146 7.51 -9.01 12.67
C GLY A 146 6.37 -7.99 12.67
N LYS A 147 5.21 -8.40 12.14
CA LYS A 147 4.02 -7.56 12.03
C LYS A 147 3.47 -7.14 13.39
N GLU A 148 3.48 -8.05 14.35
CA GLU A 148 2.99 -7.86 15.71
C GLU A 148 3.78 -6.76 16.43
N GLU A 149 5.10 -6.77 16.28
CA GLU A 149 5.99 -5.75 16.87
C GLU A 149 5.76 -4.38 16.25
N ILE A 150 5.61 -4.31 14.93
CA ILE A 150 5.32 -3.06 14.21
C ILE A 150 3.98 -2.48 14.68
N VAL A 151 2.94 -3.32 14.81
CA VAL A 151 1.63 -2.90 15.33
C VAL A 151 1.71 -2.46 16.79
N ALA A 152 2.51 -3.13 17.61
CA ALA A 152 2.74 -2.72 19.00
C ALA A 152 3.40 -1.34 19.07
N LEU A 153 4.40 -1.06 18.23
CA LEU A 153 5.01 0.26 18.11
C LEU A 153 4.02 1.31 17.61
N ALA A 154 3.20 0.98 16.61
CA ALA A 154 2.16 1.89 16.12
C ALA A 154 1.24 2.35 17.26
N ARG A 155 0.73 1.40 18.05
CA ARG A 155 -0.13 1.68 19.21
C ARG A 155 0.60 2.50 20.27
N ALA A 156 1.84 2.13 20.61
CA ALA A 156 2.63 2.84 21.61
C ALA A 156 2.96 4.29 21.21
N TRP A 157 3.02 4.58 19.91
CA TRP A 157 3.32 5.91 19.37
C TRP A 157 2.09 6.69 18.92
N GLY A 158 0.88 6.17 19.15
CA GLY A 158 -0.36 6.82 18.73
C GLY A 158 -0.54 6.88 17.21
N ILE A 159 0.11 6.00 16.46
CA ILE A 159 -0.04 5.88 15.01
C ILE A 159 -1.26 5.00 14.71
N PRO A 160 -2.20 5.46 13.87
CA PRO A 160 -3.36 4.65 13.50
C PRO A 160 -2.95 3.31 12.87
N VAL A 161 -3.46 2.21 13.45
CA VAL A 161 -3.30 0.87 12.87
C VAL A 161 -4.35 0.70 11.77
N ARG A 162 -3.88 0.64 10.53
CA ARG A 162 -4.70 0.46 9.34
C ARG A 162 -4.61 -0.99 8.84
N PRO A 163 -5.72 -1.59 8.37
CA PRO A 163 -5.69 -2.90 7.72
C PRO A 163 -4.75 -2.91 6.52
N SER A 164 -4.15 -4.06 6.22
CA SER A 164 -3.37 -4.19 4.99
C SER A 164 -4.28 -4.04 3.77
N SER A 165 -3.83 -3.20 2.85
CA SER A 165 -4.51 -2.89 1.60
C SER A 165 -3.64 -3.35 0.43
N SER A 166 -4.28 -3.95 -0.58
CA SER A 166 -3.64 -4.23 -1.87
C SER A 166 -4.22 -3.31 -2.92
N CYS A 167 -3.47 -3.07 -4.00
CA CYS A 167 -3.95 -2.22 -5.09
C CYS A 167 -5.27 -2.74 -5.69
N LEU A 168 -6.06 -1.84 -6.24
CA LEU A 168 -7.36 -2.14 -6.85
C LEU A 168 -7.25 -3.08 -8.05
N ALA A 169 -6.10 -3.10 -8.75
CA ALA A 169 -5.86 -4.06 -9.84
C ALA A 169 -5.95 -5.52 -9.39
N THR A 170 -5.75 -5.85 -8.10
CA THR A 170 -5.94 -7.22 -7.59
C THR A 170 -7.40 -7.67 -7.56
N ARG A 171 -8.34 -6.76 -7.82
CA ARG A 171 -9.77 -7.08 -7.94
C ARG A 171 -10.14 -7.49 -9.35
N LEU A 172 -9.28 -7.23 -10.33
CA LEU A 172 -9.49 -7.62 -11.71
C LEU A 172 -8.86 -9.00 -11.96
N PRO A 173 -9.43 -9.81 -12.86
CA PRO A 173 -8.83 -11.08 -13.27
C PRO A 173 -7.44 -10.87 -13.88
N GLU A 174 -6.56 -11.85 -13.72
CA GLU A 174 -5.26 -11.85 -14.41
C GLU A 174 -5.45 -11.70 -15.92
N GLY A 175 -4.60 -10.91 -16.58
CA GLY A 175 -4.70 -10.62 -18.02
C GLY A 175 -5.79 -9.61 -18.40
N ALA A 176 -6.66 -9.19 -17.48
CA ALA A 176 -7.68 -8.19 -17.77
C ALA A 176 -7.07 -6.80 -17.96
N GLU A 177 -7.66 -5.99 -18.83
CA GLU A 177 -7.26 -4.59 -18.96
C GLU A 177 -7.69 -3.78 -17.72
N VAL A 178 -6.70 -3.20 -17.05
CA VAL A 178 -6.83 -2.26 -15.95
C VAL A 178 -7.11 -0.88 -16.51
N THR A 179 -8.35 -0.42 -16.39
CA THR A 179 -8.77 0.91 -16.83
C THR A 179 -9.11 1.82 -15.66
N PRO A 180 -8.96 3.16 -15.78
CA PRO A 180 -9.41 4.08 -14.74
C PRO A 180 -10.91 3.93 -14.39
N ALA A 181 -11.74 3.56 -15.38
CA ALA A 181 -13.16 3.31 -15.16
C ALA A 181 -13.40 2.08 -14.28
N ALA A 182 -12.72 0.96 -14.56
CA ALA A 182 -12.81 -0.25 -13.75
C ALA A 182 -12.31 -0.02 -12.32
N LEU A 183 -11.18 0.68 -12.16
CA LEU A 183 -10.64 1.03 -10.84
C LEU A 183 -11.61 1.90 -10.03
N ARG A 184 -12.21 2.92 -10.65
CA ARG A 184 -13.23 3.76 -10.00
C ARG A 184 -14.48 2.97 -9.62
N GLN A 185 -14.95 2.08 -10.49
CA GLN A 185 -16.11 1.24 -10.23
C GLN A 185 -15.88 0.35 -9.00
N VAL A 186 -14.74 -0.34 -8.94
CA VAL A 186 -14.34 -1.17 -7.80
C VAL A 186 -14.19 -0.34 -6.53
N ALA A 187 -13.49 0.80 -6.62
CA ALA A 187 -13.27 1.68 -5.46
C ALA A 187 -14.59 2.21 -4.88
N ALA A 188 -15.53 2.62 -5.74
CA ALA A 188 -16.86 3.07 -5.33
C ALA A 188 -17.67 1.93 -4.67
N ALA A 189 -17.61 0.72 -5.21
CA ALA A 189 -18.28 -0.44 -4.63
C ALA A 189 -17.71 -0.79 -3.24
N GLU A 190 -16.39 -0.80 -3.09
CA GLU A 190 -15.76 -1.02 -1.78
C GLU A 190 -16.04 0.13 -0.80
N ALA A 191 -16.16 1.37 -1.27
CA ALA A 191 -16.52 2.51 -0.43
C ALA A 191 -17.93 2.39 0.14
N ILE A 192 -18.92 2.00 -0.69
CA ILE A 192 -20.30 1.74 -0.25
C ILE A 192 -20.32 0.68 0.86
N LEU A 193 -19.59 -0.42 0.66
CA LEU A 193 -19.52 -1.49 1.65
C LEU A 193 -18.89 -1.04 2.98
N ARG A 194 -17.85 -0.21 2.93
CA ARG A 194 -17.17 0.31 4.14
C ARG A 194 -18.05 1.21 5.01
N GLU A 195 -19.18 1.69 4.51
CA GLU A 195 -20.15 2.45 5.32
C GLU A 195 -20.75 1.58 6.44
N GLU A 196 -20.96 0.29 6.18
CA GLU A 196 -21.67 -0.63 7.10
C GLU A 196 -20.84 -1.85 7.51
N VAL A 197 -19.75 -2.12 6.80
CA VAL A 197 -18.88 -3.28 6.97
C VAL A 197 -17.47 -2.83 7.39
N PRO A 198 -17.06 -3.08 8.63
CA PRO A 198 -15.72 -2.79 9.10
C PRO A 198 -14.71 -3.82 8.55
N GLY A 199 -13.43 -3.51 8.69
CA GLY A 199 -12.37 -4.46 8.38
C GLY A 199 -12.11 -4.62 6.88
N ARG A 200 -11.75 -5.85 6.46
CA ARG A 200 -11.30 -6.13 5.10
C ARG A 200 -12.49 -6.40 4.18
N VAL A 201 -12.71 -5.46 3.27
CA VAL A 201 -13.71 -5.55 2.19
C VAL A 201 -13.00 -5.62 0.85
N ARG A 202 -13.45 -6.53 -0.03
CA ARG A 202 -13.01 -6.58 -1.43
C ARG A 202 -14.18 -6.77 -2.38
N VAL A 203 -14.13 -6.09 -3.52
CA VAL A 203 -15.07 -6.28 -4.62
C VAL A 203 -14.31 -6.74 -5.85
N ARG A 204 -14.35 -8.04 -6.14
CA ARG A 204 -13.67 -8.63 -7.31
C ARG A 204 -14.58 -8.62 -8.52
N VAL A 205 -14.00 -8.34 -9.68
CA VAL A 205 -14.70 -8.33 -10.96
C VAL A 205 -14.55 -9.70 -11.60
N VAL A 206 -15.66 -10.30 -12.03
CA VAL A 206 -15.69 -11.54 -12.80
C VAL A 206 -16.63 -11.33 -14.00
N GLY A 207 -16.05 -11.11 -15.18
CA GLY A 207 -16.82 -10.69 -16.34
C GLY A 207 -17.56 -9.39 -16.08
N ARG A 208 -18.90 -9.43 -16.07
CA ARG A 208 -19.78 -8.29 -15.76
C ARG A 208 -20.35 -8.31 -14.34
N SER A 209 -19.90 -9.26 -13.52
CA SER A 209 -20.37 -9.49 -12.16
C SER A 209 -19.36 -8.99 -11.13
N ALA A 210 -19.85 -8.66 -9.94
CA ALA A 210 -19.04 -8.35 -8.77
C ALA A 210 -19.16 -9.48 -7.73
N ARG A 211 -18.02 -9.96 -7.23
CA ARG A 211 -17.94 -10.84 -6.05
C ARG A 211 -17.48 -10.04 -4.85
N ILE A 212 -18.28 -10.04 -3.79
CA ILE A 212 -18.04 -9.30 -2.56
C ILE A 212 -17.47 -10.24 -1.50
N GLU A 213 -16.27 -9.91 -1.02
CA GLU A 213 -15.64 -10.52 0.14
C GLU A 213 -15.76 -9.57 1.34
N VAL A 214 -16.36 -10.03 2.43
CA VAL A 214 -16.53 -9.29 3.69
C VAL A 214 -16.17 -10.17 4.88
N PRO A 215 -15.89 -9.61 6.07
CA PRO A 215 -15.66 -10.41 7.26
C PRO A 215 -16.90 -11.24 7.62
N ALA A 216 -16.67 -12.40 8.26
CA ALA A 216 -17.74 -13.27 8.71
C ALA A 216 -18.75 -12.53 9.60
N GLY A 217 -20.04 -12.75 9.34
CA GLY A 217 -21.14 -12.10 10.07
C GLY A 217 -21.59 -10.75 9.49
N PHE A 218 -20.98 -10.29 8.39
CA PHE A 218 -21.35 -9.04 7.70
C PHE A 218 -22.06 -9.27 6.35
N GLU A 219 -22.39 -10.52 6.03
CA GLU A 219 -22.98 -10.92 4.74
C GLU A 219 -24.35 -10.27 4.53
N GLU A 220 -25.21 -10.24 5.54
CA GLU A 220 -26.54 -9.62 5.45
C GLU A 220 -26.46 -8.09 5.29
N ARG A 221 -25.48 -7.44 5.95
CA ARG A 221 -25.22 -6.00 5.75
C ARG A 221 -24.74 -5.71 4.34
N ALA A 222 -23.83 -6.53 3.82
CA ALA A 222 -23.40 -6.44 2.43
C ALA A 222 -24.58 -6.67 1.45
N ARG A 223 -25.49 -7.61 1.76
CA ARG A 223 -26.68 -7.92 0.97
C ARG A 223 -27.63 -6.73 0.86
N ALA A 224 -27.81 -5.99 1.95
CA ALA A 224 -28.60 -4.75 1.95
C ALA A 224 -28.02 -3.66 1.02
N LEU A 225 -26.71 -3.68 0.76
CA LEU A 225 -26.02 -2.70 -0.09
C LEU A 225 -25.95 -3.10 -1.58
N VAL A 226 -26.32 -4.33 -1.94
CA VAL A 226 -26.28 -4.85 -3.31
C VAL A 226 -26.97 -3.93 -4.34
N PRO A 227 -28.17 -3.35 -4.09
CA PRO A 227 -28.82 -2.47 -5.07
C PRO A 227 -27.95 -1.25 -5.43
N ARG A 228 -27.26 -0.66 -4.44
CA ARG A 228 -26.36 0.48 -4.65
C ARG A 228 -25.13 0.08 -5.45
N ILE A 229 -24.61 -1.13 -5.21
CA ILE A 229 -23.46 -1.67 -5.94
C ILE A 229 -23.85 -2.01 -7.38
N LYS A 230 -25.00 -2.63 -7.63
CA LYS A 230 -25.53 -2.87 -8.99
C LYS A 230 -25.70 -1.58 -9.78
N ALA A 231 -26.11 -0.49 -9.13
CA ALA A 231 -26.23 0.82 -9.77
C ALA A 231 -24.89 1.38 -10.30
N LEU A 232 -23.74 0.83 -9.87
CA LEU A 232 -22.42 1.15 -10.42
C LEU A 232 -22.12 0.43 -11.76
N GLY A 233 -23.03 -0.40 -12.27
CA GLY A 233 -22.93 -1.05 -13.59
C GLY A 233 -22.60 -2.54 -13.59
N PHE A 234 -22.65 -3.22 -12.44
CA PHE A 234 -22.53 -4.68 -12.38
C PHE A 234 -23.88 -5.35 -12.72
N GLU A 235 -23.88 -6.38 -13.57
CA GLU A 235 -25.10 -7.15 -13.91
C GLU A 235 -25.56 -8.01 -12.72
N GLU A 236 -24.59 -8.63 -12.08
CA GLU A 236 -24.79 -9.52 -10.94
C GLU A 236 -23.83 -9.18 -9.81
N VAL A 237 -24.29 -9.40 -8.58
CA VAL A 237 -23.49 -9.20 -7.38
C VAL A 237 -23.65 -10.43 -6.50
N ILE A 238 -22.54 -11.08 -6.20
CA ILE A 238 -22.44 -12.32 -5.43
C ILE A 238 -21.74 -11.98 -4.11
N ILE A 239 -22.20 -12.53 -3.00
CA ILE A 239 -21.61 -12.32 -1.67
C ILE A 239 -21.05 -13.64 -1.17
N GLY A 240 -19.78 -13.60 -0.74
CA GLY A 240 -19.08 -14.76 -0.20
C GLY A 240 -18.19 -15.47 -1.22
N ASP A 241 -17.63 -16.59 -0.76
CA ASP A 241 -16.62 -17.38 -1.47
C ASP A 241 -17.23 -18.44 -2.41
N GLU A 242 -18.56 -18.58 -2.47
CA GLU A 242 -19.30 -19.53 -3.32
C GLU A 242 -19.65 -18.98 -4.70
#